data_AF-A0A5K0ZUL4-F1
#
_entry.id   AF-A0A5K0ZUL4-F1
#
_cell.length_a   1.000
_cell.length_b   1.000
_cell.length_c   1.000
_cell.angle_alpha   90.00
_cell.angle_beta   90.00
_cell.angle_gamma   90.00
#
_symmetry.space_group_name_H-M   'P 1'
#
loop_
_entity.id
_entity.type
_entity.pdbx_description
1 polymer ?
#
loop_
_entity_poly.entity_id
_entity_poly.type
_entity_poly.pdbx_seq_one_letter_code
_entity_poly.pdbx_strand_id
1 'polypeptide(L)'
;VPKTIDAEGIRIPRKDERFNENDCVSAECFENMPNLRYLLANNVKFQGTFPCFPTDLKWLQLRSCHFDSPPADFNLEKVVILDFDNTNMAPTLINQLSMKLK
;
A
#
# COMPACT_ATOMS: atom_id res chain seq x y z
N VAL A 1 -7.42 17.73 17.20
CA VAL A 1 -7.57 17.26 15.81
C VAL A 1 -7.06 15.82 15.76
N PRO A 2 -7.89 14.79 15.55
CA PRO A 2 -7.38 13.44 15.40
C PRO A 2 -6.64 13.40 14.06
N LYS A 3 -5.30 13.47 14.12
CA LYS A 3 -4.41 13.44 12.96
C LYS A 3 -4.18 11.98 12.56
N THR A 4 -5.17 11.26 12.04
CA THR A 4 -5.04 9.96 11.31
C THR A 4 -4.23 8.79 11.94
N ILE A 5 -3.56 8.97 13.07
CA ILE A 5 -2.65 8.00 13.72
C ILE A 5 -3.39 6.77 14.28
N ASP A 6 -4.68 6.93 14.57
CA ASP A 6 -5.54 5.88 15.12
C ASP A 6 -6.46 5.24 14.08
N ALA A 7 -6.29 5.56 12.79
CA ALA A 7 -7.12 4.99 11.74
C ALA A 7 -6.81 3.48 11.57
N GLU A 8 -7.82 2.64 11.80
CA GLU A 8 -7.72 1.21 11.50
C GLU A 8 -7.81 0.93 10.00
N GLY A 9 -8.45 1.81 9.23
CA GLY A 9 -8.63 1.64 7.79
C GLY A 9 -8.51 2.94 7.01
N ILE A 10 -7.87 2.85 5.85
CA ILE A 10 -7.70 3.92 4.88
C ILE A 10 -8.17 3.45 3.51
N ARG A 11 -9.05 4.24 2.91
CA ARG A 11 -9.42 4.13 1.51
C ARG A 11 -8.99 5.39 0.78
N ILE A 12 -8.07 5.23 -0.17
CA ILE A 12 -7.67 6.29 -1.09
C ILE A 12 -8.54 6.13 -2.34
N PRO A 13 -9.57 6.99 -2.53
CA PRO A 13 -10.46 6.87 -3.67
C PRO A 13 -9.71 7.12 -4.98
N ARG A 14 -10.25 6.57 -6.07
CA ARG A 14 -9.77 6.87 -7.41
C ARG A 14 -9.79 8.37 -7.60
N LYS A 15 -8.67 8.93 -8.06
CA LYS A 15 -8.60 10.34 -8.43
C LYS A 15 -9.63 10.63 -9.53
N ASP A 16 -10.50 11.61 -9.27
CA ASP A 16 -11.30 12.28 -10.31
C ASP A 16 -10.36 12.98 -11.32
N GLU A 17 -10.88 13.34 -12.50
CA GLU A 17 -10.17 14.09 -13.55
C GLU A 17 -9.60 15.46 -13.10
N ARG A 18 -9.91 15.89 -11.87
CA ARG A 18 -9.45 17.14 -11.25
C ARG A 18 -8.09 17.04 -10.54
N PHE A 19 -7.53 15.85 -10.40
CA PHE A 19 -6.23 15.65 -9.76
C PHE A 19 -5.11 15.72 -10.78
N ASN A 20 -4.02 16.39 -10.41
CA ASN A 20 -2.86 16.53 -11.28
C ASN A 20 -2.17 15.17 -11.42
N GLU A 21 -1.63 14.87 -12.60
CA GLU A 21 -0.77 13.69 -12.84
C GLU A 21 0.41 13.62 -11.85
N ASN A 22 0.79 14.77 -11.30
CA ASN A 22 1.88 14.93 -10.33
C ASN A 22 1.47 14.68 -8.87
N ASP A 23 0.18 14.54 -8.56
CA ASP A 23 -0.24 14.28 -7.17
C ASP A 23 0.27 12.90 -6.74
N CYS A 24 1.04 12.81 -5.66
CA CYS A 24 1.57 11.55 -5.17
C CYS A 24 1.25 11.37 -3.69
N VAL A 25 1.14 10.12 -3.25
CA VAL A 25 1.07 9.77 -1.83
C VAL A 25 2.46 9.37 -1.38
N SER A 26 3.00 10.05 -0.37
CA SER A 26 4.27 9.64 0.25
C SER A 26 4.08 8.29 0.94
N ALA A 27 4.94 7.34 0.61
CA ALA A 27 4.94 6.01 1.21
C ALA A 27 5.28 6.04 2.71
N GLU A 28 6.07 7.01 3.14
CA GLU A 28 6.47 7.24 4.53
C GLU A 28 5.29 7.68 5.42
N CYS A 29 4.16 8.14 4.84
CA CYS A 29 3.00 8.55 5.64
C CYS A 29 2.40 7.38 6.46
N PHE A 30 2.61 6.14 6.03
CA PHE A 30 2.09 4.95 6.69
C PHE A 30 2.87 4.57 7.96
N GLU A 31 4.09 5.09 8.16
CA GLU A 31 4.89 4.81 9.37
C GLU A 31 4.19 5.31 10.64
N ASN A 32 3.42 6.39 10.51
CA ASN A 32 2.74 7.03 11.63
C ASN A 32 1.32 6.45 11.84
N MET A 33 1.03 5.26 11.32
CA MET A 33 -0.29 4.62 11.37
C MET A 33 -0.20 3.20 11.94
N PRO A 34 0.21 3.05 13.21
CA PRO A 34 0.48 1.73 13.81
C PRO A 34 -0.76 0.84 13.90
N ASN A 35 -1.96 1.42 13.89
CA ASN A 35 -3.22 0.70 13.98
C ASN A 35 -3.79 0.31 12.61
N LEU A 36 -3.10 0.60 11.50
CA LEU A 36 -3.65 0.39 10.16
C LEU A 36 -3.72 -1.10 9.80
N ARG A 37 -4.94 -1.55 9.52
CA ARG A 37 -5.28 -2.94 9.17
C ARG A 37 -5.95 -3.09 7.82
N TYR A 38 -6.49 -2.01 7.27
CA TYR A 38 -7.18 -2.01 5.98
C TYR A 38 -6.62 -0.90 5.10
N LEU A 39 -5.92 -1.25 4.01
CA LEU A 39 -5.42 -0.30 3.02
C LEU A 39 -6.01 -0.60 1.65
N LEU A 40 -6.86 0.30 1.15
CA LEU A 40 -7.50 0.19 -0.15
C LEU A 40 -7.15 1.42 -1.00
N ALA A 41 -6.34 1.23 -2.04
CA ALA A 41 -5.96 2.29 -2.97
C ALA A 41 -6.26 1.86 -4.41
N ASN A 42 -6.77 2.82 -5.20
CA ASN A 42 -7.04 2.62 -6.62
C ASN A 42 -6.44 3.78 -7.42
N ASN A 43 -5.62 3.46 -8.43
CA ASN A 43 -5.04 4.45 -9.35
C ASN A 43 -4.19 5.52 -8.63
N VAL A 44 -3.41 5.09 -7.63
CA VAL A 44 -2.56 5.95 -6.80
C VAL A 44 -1.11 5.81 -7.20
N LYS A 45 -0.40 6.94 -7.31
CA LYS A 45 1.06 6.98 -7.41
C LYS A 45 1.64 7.15 -6.01
N PHE A 46 2.41 6.17 -5.57
CA PHE A 46 3.19 6.21 -4.34
C PHE A 46 4.62 6.62 -4.65
N GLN A 47 5.10 7.62 -3.91
CA GLN A 47 6.46 8.14 -4.03
C GLN A 47 7.19 7.96 -2.69
N GLY A 48 8.51 7.79 -2.76
CA GLY A 48 9.32 7.54 -1.58
C GLY A 48 9.47 6.05 -1.30
N THR A 49 10.13 5.73 -0.19
CA THR A 49 10.35 4.34 0.24
C THR A 49 9.28 3.93 1.24
N PHE A 50 9.10 2.62 1.41
CA PHE A 50 8.32 2.06 2.52
C PHE A 50 9.31 1.47 3.53
N PRO A 51 9.83 2.26 4.49
CA PRO A 51 10.85 1.77 5.42
C PRO A 51 10.25 0.77 6.41
N CYS A 52 9.00 0.99 6.80
CA CYS A 52 8.20 0.06 7.58
C CYS A 52 6.80 -0.05 6.96
N PHE A 53 6.49 -1.21 6.38
CA PHE A 53 5.12 -1.51 5.96
C PHE A 53 4.27 -1.88 7.20
N PRO A 54 3.01 -1.45 7.30
CA PRO A 54 2.18 -1.74 8.48
C PRO A 54 2.07 -3.26 8.72
N THR A 55 2.40 -3.71 9.93
CA THR A 55 2.60 -5.13 10.25
C THR A 55 1.30 -5.88 10.56
N ASP A 56 0.23 -5.17 10.88
CA ASP A 56 -1.08 -5.72 11.24
C ASP A 56 -2.12 -5.66 10.12
N LEU A 57 -1.67 -5.42 8.87
CA LEU A 57 -2.54 -5.41 7.70
C LEU A 57 -3.28 -6.74 7.52
N LYS A 58 -4.60 -6.64 7.41
CA LYS A 58 -5.53 -7.73 7.12
C LYS A 58 -6.02 -7.67 5.68
N TRP A 59 -6.22 -6.47 5.15
CA TRP A 59 -6.63 -6.24 3.76
C TRP A 59 -5.65 -5.28 3.09
N LEU A 60 -5.01 -5.76 2.03
CA LEU A 60 -4.21 -4.94 1.14
C LEU A 60 -4.75 -4.98 -0.29
N GLN A 61 -5.28 -3.86 -0.76
CA GLN A 61 -5.71 -3.66 -2.15
C GLN A 61 -5.01 -2.45 -2.76
N LEU A 62 -4.33 -2.65 -3.88
CA LEU A 62 -3.52 -1.63 -4.55
C LEU A 62 -3.79 -1.60 -6.07
N ARG A 63 -5.05 -1.53 -6.53
CA ARG A 63 -5.35 -1.66 -7.96
C ARG A 63 -4.83 -0.50 -8.79
N SER A 64 -4.21 -0.80 -9.93
CA SER A 64 -3.65 0.20 -10.85
C SER A 64 -2.72 1.21 -10.15
N CYS A 65 -2.08 0.82 -9.06
CA CYS A 65 -1.17 1.68 -8.32
C CYS A 65 0.25 1.60 -8.88
N HIS A 66 0.95 2.73 -8.85
CA HIS A 66 2.34 2.86 -9.29
C HIS A 66 3.24 3.21 -8.12
N PHE A 67 4.43 2.63 -8.08
CA PHE A 67 5.41 2.81 -7.03
C PHE A 67 6.75 3.21 -7.63
N ASP A 68 7.24 4.39 -7.28
CA ASP A 68 8.56 4.86 -7.73
C ASP A 68 9.69 4.07 -7.05
N SER A 69 9.48 3.66 -5.79
CA SER A 69 10.36 2.75 -5.04
C SER A 69 9.54 1.68 -4.30
N PRO A 70 9.34 0.50 -4.92
CA PRO A 70 8.61 -0.61 -4.32
C PRO A 70 9.23 -1.07 -2.98
N PRO A 71 8.43 -1.51 -1.99
CA PRO A 71 8.94 -2.13 -0.77
C PRO A 71 9.78 -3.38 -1.09
N ALA A 72 10.94 -3.51 -0.45
CA ALA A 72 11.80 -4.69 -0.60
C ALA A 72 11.21 -5.95 0.06
N ASP A 73 10.38 -5.76 1.10
CA ASP A 73 9.62 -6.82 1.78
C ASP A 73 8.23 -6.29 2.15
N PHE A 74 7.20 -7.04 1.80
CA PHE A 74 5.86 -6.81 2.33
C PHE A 74 5.64 -7.74 3.53
N ASN A 75 5.37 -7.16 4.70
CA ASN A 75 4.84 -7.95 5.79
C ASN A 75 3.39 -8.34 5.49
N LEU A 76 3.21 -9.54 4.93
CA LEU A 76 1.93 -10.12 4.55
C LEU A 76 1.44 -11.20 5.54
N GLU A 77 2.11 -11.38 6.68
CA GLU A 77 1.84 -12.49 7.61
C GLU A 77 0.38 -12.57 8.06
N LYS A 78 -0.26 -11.40 8.26
CA LYS A 78 -1.64 -11.27 8.73
C LYS A 78 -2.64 -10.94 7.63
N VAL A 79 -2.19 -10.83 6.38
CA VAL A 79 -3.03 -10.41 5.26
C VAL A 79 -3.89 -11.57 4.78
N VAL A 80 -5.21 -11.40 4.84
CA VAL A 80 -6.21 -12.39 4.39
C VAL A 80 -6.82 -12.05 3.04
N ILE A 81 -6.76 -10.78 2.62
CA ILE A 81 -7.20 -10.31 1.30
C ILE A 81 -6.05 -9.56 0.64
N LEU A 82 -5.66 -10.03 -0.54
CA LEU A 82 -4.56 -9.50 -1.34
C LEU A 82 -5.03 -9.21 -2.77
N ASP A 83 -4.97 -7.95 -3.18
CA ASP A 83 -5.34 -7.50 -4.53
C ASP A 83 -4.30 -6.51 -5.07
N PHE A 84 -3.57 -6.92 -6.10
CA PHE A 84 -2.50 -6.15 -6.76
C PHE A 84 -2.74 -5.96 -8.26
N ASP A 85 -4.01 -5.96 -8.67
CA ASP A 85 -4.37 -5.85 -10.08
C ASP A 85 -3.70 -4.64 -10.75
N ASN A 86 -3.07 -4.88 -11.90
CA ASN A 86 -2.41 -3.87 -12.73
C ASN A 86 -1.39 -2.95 -12.01
N THR A 87 -0.61 -3.49 -11.06
CA THR A 87 0.50 -2.75 -10.42
C THR A 87 1.85 -3.01 -11.07
N ASN A 88 2.78 -2.07 -10.95
CA ASN A 88 4.18 -2.27 -11.35
C ASN A 88 4.98 -3.16 -10.37
N MET A 89 4.34 -3.70 -9.32
CA MET A 89 4.97 -4.50 -8.26
C MET A 89 4.62 -5.98 -8.30
N ALA A 90 3.69 -6.40 -9.17
CA ALA A 90 3.25 -7.79 -9.24
C ALA A 90 4.42 -8.79 -9.34
N PRO A 91 5.49 -8.57 -10.14
CA PRO A 91 6.63 -9.49 -10.19
C PRO A 91 7.37 -9.65 -8.86
N THR A 92 7.61 -8.55 -8.13
CA THR A 92 8.30 -8.55 -6.84
C THR A 92 7.50 -9.33 -5.79
N LEU A 93 6.19 -9.10 -5.76
CA LEU A 93 5.29 -9.77 -4.84
C LEU A 93 5.21 -11.28 -5.11
N ILE A 94 5.11 -11.68 -6.38
CA ILE A 94 5.08 -13.11 -6.78
C ILE A 94 6.33 -13.81 -6.28
N ASN A 95 7.51 -13.19 -6.46
CA ASN A 95 8.77 -13.75 -5.99
C ASN A 95 8.80 -13.92 -4.45
N GLN A 96 8.33 -12.91 -3.71
CA GLN A 96 8.24 -12.99 -2.24
C GLN A 96 7.28 -14.08 -1.76
N LEU A 97 6.09 -14.17 -2.34
CA LEU A 97 5.11 -15.21 -2.00
C LEU A 97 5.67 -16.61 -2.30
N SER A 98 6.36 -16.77 -3.44
CA SER A 98 7.04 -18.03 -3.79
C SER A 98 8.11 -18.42 -2.77
N MET A 99 8.85 -17.45 -2.19
CA MET A 99 9.85 -17.74 -1.15
C MET A 99 9.22 -18.11 0.20
N LYS A 100 8.05 -17.56 0.53
CA LYS A 100 7.34 -17.87 1.79
C LYS A 100 6.59 -19.21 1.77
N LEU A 101 6.40 -19.82 0.60
CA LEU A 101 5.73 -21.12 0.42
C LEU A 101 6.69 -22.32 0.36
N LYS A 102 8.00 -22.10 0.47
CA LYS A 102 9.04 -23.15 0.55
C LYS A 102 9.45 -23.39 2.00
#